data_AF-X1AMP5-F1
#
_entry.id   AF-X1AMP5-F1
#
_cell.length_a   1.000
_cell.length_b   1.000
_cell.length_c   1.000
_cell.angle_alpha   90.00
_cell.angle_beta   90.00
_cell.angle_gamma   90.00
#
_symmetry.space_group_name_H-M   'P 1'
#
loop_
_entity.id
_entity.type
_entity.pdbx_description
1 polymer ?
#
loop_
_entity_poly.entity_id
_entity_poly.type
_entity_poly.pdbx_seq_one_letter_code
_entity_poly.pdbx_strand_id
1 'polypeptide(L)'
;IFANKCWPAFQTQFRFVPCYVNSRFAMRGIPISCETDIYGALSEYIITLATNLPATLLDINNTIPKDMYEENVEKVKNYKLNDLFMGFHCGNTPICYIKNAEMKYQLIMHRLLEPNKDPDISRGTLEGTIIPGDITLFRLQGTADYELRSYIAQGEVLDINPKSFGGIGIFAVKEMARFYRHILIAKRFPHHTGIAFKHIGKVLFETMKMLGINDIAFNQPSNLLYINENPFAQILKLKIL
;
A
#
# COMPACT_ATOMS: atom_id res chain seq x y z
N ILE A 1 -4.14 13.41 -13.62
CA ILE A 1 -4.52 12.82 -12.31
C ILE A 1 -5.95 12.33 -12.45
N PHE A 2 -6.22 11.07 -12.13
CA PHE A 2 -7.55 10.45 -12.27
C PHE A 2 -7.87 9.58 -11.04
N ALA A 3 -9.09 9.63 -10.54
CA ALA A 3 -9.59 8.74 -9.49
C ALA A 3 -10.84 8.04 -10.05
N ASN A 4 -10.72 6.76 -10.37
CA ASN A 4 -11.67 6.08 -11.22
C ASN A 4 -12.61 5.16 -10.43
N LYS A 5 -13.86 5.04 -10.88
CA LYS A 5 -14.80 4.05 -10.34
C LYS A 5 -14.57 2.70 -11.01
N CYS A 6 -13.49 2.00 -10.63
CA CYS A 6 -13.08 0.74 -11.24
C CYS A 6 -14.18 -0.34 -11.25
N TRP A 7 -14.93 -0.45 -10.15
CA TRP A 7 -16.08 -1.33 -9.99
C TRP A 7 -17.26 -0.55 -9.39
N PRO A 8 -18.51 -0.78 -9.81
CA PRO A 8 -18.96 -1.62 -10.93
C PRO A 8 -18.90 -0.94 -12.31
N ALA A 9 -18.42 0.30 -12.42
CA ALA A 9 -18.62 1.09 -13.64
C ALA A 9 -17.88 0.55 -14.87
N PHE A 10 -16.57 0.27 -14.76
CA PHE A 10 -15.78 -0.11 -15.93
C PHE A 10 -16.25 -1.40 -16.58
N GLN A 11 -16.47 -2.44 -15.78
CA GLN A 11 -16.91 -3.72 -16.34
C GLN A 11 -18.32 -3.66 -16.95
N THR A 12 -19.20 -2.79 -16.46
CA THR A 12 -20.56 -2.65 -16.99
C THR A 12 -20.57 -1.87 -18.30
N GLN A 13 -19.72 -0.84 -18.42
CA GLN A 13 -19.69 0.05 -19.58
C GLN A 13 -18.72 -0.42 -20.67
N PHE A 14 -17.58 -0.98 -20.28
CA PHE A 14 -16.48 -1.33 -21.18
C PHE A 14 -16.23 -2.85 -21.27
N ARG A 15 -16.88 -3.67 -20.42
CA ARG A 15 -16.72 -5.13 -20.38
C ARG A 15 -15.31 -5.62 -20.03
N PHE A 16 -14.56 -4.83 -19.24
CA PHE A 16 -13.30 -5.23 -18.63
C PHE A 16 -13.02 -4.37 -17.37
N VAL A 17 -12.08 -4.79 -16.51
CA VAL A 17 -11.59 -4.01 -15.35
C VAL A 17 -10.40 -3.13 -15.75
N PRO A 18 -10.25 -1.92 -15.19
CA PRO A 18 -9.29 -0.94 -15.72
C PRO A 18 -7.82 -1.21 -15.38
N CYS A 19 -7.52 -2.23 -14.56
CA CYS A 19 -6.24 -2.37 -13.87
C CYS A 19 -5.03 -2.34 -14.81
N TYR A 20 -5.02 -3.13 -15.88
CA TYR A 20 -3.94 -3.13 -16.87
C TYR A 20 -3.72 -1.74 -17.50
N VAL A 21 -4.80 -1.04 -17.82
CA VAL A 21 -4.74 0.31 -18.40
C VAL A 21 -4.21 1.30 -17.35
N ASN A 22 -4.67 1.19 -16.11
CA ASN A 22 -4.20 1.99 -14.98
C ASN A 22 -2.68 1.82 -14.78
N SER A 23 -2.18 0.58 -14.79
CA SER A 23 -0.74 0.30 -14.69
C SER A 23 0.10 1.02 -15.76
N ARG A 24 -0.40 1.08 -17.00
CA ARG A 24 0.28 1.76 -18.12
C ARG A 24 0.27 3.28 -17.95
N PHE A 25 -0.82 3.85 -17.44
CA PHE A 25 -0.88 5.28 -17.12
C PHE A 25 0.06 5.62 -15.95
N ALA A 26 0.02 4.82 -14.89
CA ALA A 26 0.88 5.00 -13.71
C ALA A 26 2.37 4.94 -14.12
N MET A 27 2.78 3.98 -14.96
CA MET A 27 4.15 3.88 -15.51
C MET A 27 4.59 5.15 -16.25
N ARG A 28 3.66 5.88 -16.88
CA ARG A 28 3.96 7.15 -17.57
C ARG A 28 4.00 8.34 -16.61
N GLY A 29 3.93 8.12 -15.30
CA GLY A 29 3.88 9.16 -14.28
C GLY A 29 2.53 9.88 -14.23
N ILE A 30 1.45 9.27 -14.72
CA ILE A 30 0.10 9.81 -14.63
C ILE A 30 -0.61 9.14 -13.44
N PRO A 31 -0.84 9.86 -12.32
CA PRO A 31 -1.51 9.30 -11.16
C PRO A 31 -2.93 8.85 -11.51
N ILE A 32 -3.26 7.62 -11.10
CA ILE A 32 -4.50 6.94 -11.49
C ILE A 32 -4.94 5.97 -10.39
N SER A 33 -5.71 6.51 -9.45
CA SER A 33 -6.22 5.75 -8.32
C SER A 33 -7.51 5.01 -8.67
N CYS A 34 -7.68 3.82 -8.10
CA CYS A 34 -8.91 3.06 -8.18
C CYS A 34 -9.95 3.53 -7.13
N GLU A 35 -11.15 2.97 -7.18
CA GLU A 35 -12.18 3.11 -6.14
C GLU A 35 -12.63 4.55 -5.84
N THR A 36 -12.46 5.46 -6.80
CA THR A 36 -12.76 6.89 -6.64
C THR A 36 -11.94 7.55 -5.51
N ASP A 37 -10.76 7.01 -5.21
CA ASP A 37 -9.92 7.52 -4.13
C ASP A 37 -9.11 8.76 -4.57
N ILE A 38 -9.76 9.92 -4.46
CA ILE A 38 -9.20 11.24 -4.84
C ILE A 38 -7.94 11.56 -4.04
N TYR A 39 -7.93 11.27 -2.73
CA TYR A 39 -6.77 11.51 -1.87
C TYR A 39 -5.63 10.52 -2.16
N GLY A 40 -5.97 9.30 -2.61
CA GLY A 40 -5.00 8.35 -3.16
C GLY A 40 -4.33 8.89 -4.42
N ALA A 41 -5.12 9.37 -5.39
CA ALA A 41 -4.58 9.96 -6.62
C ALA A 41 -3.71 11.21 -6.35
N LEU A 42 -4.09 12.03 -5.36
CA LEU A 42 -3.28 13.17 -4.94
C LEU A 42 -2.00 12.73 -4.23
N SER A 43 -2.06 11.67 -3.41
CA SER A 43 -0.87 11.10 -2.76
C SER A 43 0.12 10.56 -3.80
N GLU A 44 -0.36 9.81 -4.80
CA GLU A 44 0.44 9.37 -5.94
C GLU A 44 1.07 10.55 -6.71
N TYR A 45 0.30 11.62 -6.94
CA TYR A 45 0.82 12.81 -7.61
C TYR A 45 1.96 13.46 -6.85
N ILE A 46 1.81 13.66 -5.53
CA ILE A 46 2.86 14.23 -4.67
C ILE A 46 4.10 13.34 -4.70
N ILE A 47 3.93 12.02 -4.63
CA ILE A 47 5.05 11.06 -4.73
C ILE A 47 5.75 11.20 -6.08
N THR A 48 5.01 11.21 -7.18
CA THR A 48 5.59 11.31 -8.53
C THR A 48 6.34 12.63 -8.72
N LEU A 49 5.82 13.76 -8.21
CA LEU A 49 6.55 15.03 -8.23
C LEU A 49 7.82 14.99 -7.37
N ALA A 50 7.76 14.39 -6.17
CA ALA A 50 8.91 14.33 -5.26
C ALA A 50 10.03 13.39 -5.75
N THR A 51 9.70 12.42 -6.62
CA THR A 51 10.63 11.38 -7.06
C THR A 51 11.02 11.45 -8.53
N ASN A 52 10.19 12.05 -9.38
CA ASN A 52 10.16 11.84 -10.82
C ASN A 52 10.02 10.36 -11.22
N LEU A 53 9.42 9.53 -10.35
CA LEU A 53 9.17 8.10 -10.56
C LEU A 53 7.67 7.79 -10.48
N PRO A 54 7.20 6.72 -11.13
CA PRO A 54 5.83 6.24 -10.95
C PRO A 54 5.54 5.88 -9.49
N ALA A 55 4.36 6.28 -9.01
CA ALA A 55 3.81 5.84 -7.74
C ALA A 55 2.81 4.69 -7.96
N THR A 56 2.45 4.00 -6.88
CA THR A 56 1.27 3.11 -6.86
C THR A 56 0.46 3.32 -5.60
N LEU A 57 -0.79 2.88 -5.61
CA LEU A 57 -1.67 2.82 -4.46
C LEU A 57 -1.99 1.35 -4.13
N LEU A 58 -1.76 0.95 -2.88
CA LEU A 58 -1.96 -0.42 -2.41
C LEU A 58 -2.83 -0.47 -1.14
N ASP A 59 -3.54 -1.57 -0.98
CA ASP A 59 -4.14 -2.05 0.27
C ASP A 59 -3.03 -2.51 1.22
N ILE A 60 -3.13 -2.14 2.49
CA ILE A 60 -2.15 -2.49 3.54
C ILE A 60 -2.75 -3.24 4.74
N ASN A 61 -3.97 -3.73 4.60
CA ASN A 61 -4.70 -4.43 5.67
C ASN A 61 -4.50 -5.96 5.66
N ASN A 62 -3.65 -6.50 4.78
CA ASN A 62 -3.39 -7.93 4.68
C ASN A 62 -2.17 -8.34 5.51
N THR A 63 -2.38 -9.21 6.51
CA THR A 63 -1.29 -9.82 7.28
C THR A 63 -0.59 -10.93 6.51
N ILE A 64 0.66 -11.21 6.86
CA ILE A 64 1.35 -12.40 6.35
C ILE A 64 1.11 -13.63 7.25
N PRO A 65 0.95 -14.84 6.68
CA PRO A 65 0.91 -16.09 7.44
C PRO A 65 2.23 -16.37 8.20
N LYS A 66 2.13 -17.04 9.35
CA LYS A 66 3.28 -17.35 10.21
C LYS A 66 4.27 -18.32 9.55
N ASP A 67 3.75 -19.33 8.88
CA ASP A 67 4.52 -20.30 8.08
C ASP A 67 5.32 -19.59 6.97
N MET A 68 4.73 -18.64 6.26
CA MET A 68 5.45 -17.84 5.24
C MET A 68 6.63 -17.08 5.85
N TYR A 69 6.46 -16.49 7.04
CA TYR A 69 7.55 -15.81 7.75
C TYR A 69 8.66 -16.80 8.15
N GLU A 70 8.28 -17.94 8.74
CA GLU A 70 9.22 -18.98 9.18
C GLU A 70 10.01 -19.59 8.02
N GLU A 71 9.37 -19.82 6.87
CA GLU A 71 10.01 -20.29 5.63
C GLU A 71 11.02 -19.29 5.04
N ASN A 72 10.94 -18.01 5.42
CA ASN A 72 11.72 -16.92 4.80
C ASN A 72 12.59 -16.13 5.79
N VAL A 73 12.90 -16.69 6.97
CA VAL A 73 13.65 -16.00 8.05
C VAL A 73 14.91 -15.28 7.56
N GLU A 74 15.68 -15.89 6.65
CA GLU A 74 16.89 -15.26 6.08
C GLU A 74 16.58 -13.97 5.31
N LYS A 75 15.46 -13.93 4.57
CA LYS A 75 15.03 -12.78 3.78
C LYS A 75 14.35 -11.70 4.61
N VAL A 76 13.75 -12.09 5.74
CA VAL A 76 13.08 -11.18 6.67
C VAL A 76 14.09 -10.41 7.54
N LYS A 77 15.37 -10.81 7.54
CA LYS A 77 16.47 -10.08 8.20
C LYS A 77 16.14 -9.79 9.68
N ASN A 78 16.06 -8.52 10.07
CA ASN A 78 15.80 -8.08 11.43
C ASN A 78 14.33 -7.64 11.67
N TYR A 79 13.42 -7.87 10.72
CA TYR A 79 12.00 -7.56 10.89
C TYR A 79 11.30 -8.65 11.69
N LYS A 80 10.30 -8.24 12.50
CA LYS A 80 9.41 -9.15 13.23
C LYS A 80 8.25 -9.55 12.33
N LEU A 81 7.57 -10.65 12.60
CA LEU A 81 6.36 -11.07 11.87
C LEU A 81 5.34 -9.93 11.71
N ASN A 82 5.16 -9.13 12.76
CA ASN A 82 4.19 -8.03 12.80
C ASN A 82 4.75 -6.69 12.27
N ASP A 83 5.95 -6.68 11.72
CA ASP A 83 6.47 -5.59 10.87
C ASP A 83 6.07 -5.79 9.39
N LEU A 84 5.59 -6.99 9.03
CA LEU A 84 5.32 -7.39 7.65
C LEU A 84 3.83 -7.35 7.31
N PHE A 85 3.53 -7.00 6.07
CA PHE A 85 2.18 -7.05 5.50
C PHE A 85 2.24 -7.35 4.00
N MET A 86 1.14 -7.83 3.43
CA MET A 86 1.01 -7.97 1.97
C MET A 86 0.44 -6.67 1.41
N GLY A 87 1.25 -5.93 0.67
CA GLY A 87 0.76 -4.79 -0.11
C GLY A 87 0.09 -5.32 -1.36
N PHE A 88 -1.19 -5.06 -1.54
CA PHE A 88 -1.99 -5.65 -2.62
C PHE A 88 -2.80 -4.59 -3.35
N HIS A 89 -2.97 -4.77 -4.65
CA HIS A 89 -4.09 -4.20 -5.38
C HIS A 89 -4.41 -5.10 -6.58
N CYS A 90 -5.60 -4.97 -7.16
CA CYS A 90 -6.03 -5.74 -8.33
C CYS A 90 -5.28 -5.43 -9.66
N GLY A 91 -4.17 -4.68 -9.63
CA GLY A 91 -3.25 -4.53 -10.77
C GLY A 91 -3.08 -3.11 -11.32
N ASN A 92 -3.32 -2.07 -10.54
CA ASN A 92 -3.02 -0.67 -10.90
C ASN A 92 -1.52 -0.32 -10.78
N THR A 93 -0.71 -1.15 -10.11
CA THR A 93 0.73 -0.92 -9.94
C THR A 93 1.45 -0.78 -11.28
N PRO A 94 2.34 0.23 -11.45
CA PRO A 94 3.11 0.41 -12.68
C PRO A 94 3.87 -0.85 -13.08
N ILE A 95 3.72 -1.29 -14.33
CA ILE A 95 4.30 -2.54 -14.82
C ILE A 95 5.83 -2.59 -14.69
N CYS A 96 6.51 -1.45 -14.69
CA CYS A 96 7.96 -1.36 -14.45
C CYS A 96 8.39 -1.79 -13.03
N TYR A 97 7.46 -1.86 -12.08
CA TYR A 97 7.68 -2.33 -10.71
C TYR A 97 7.11 -3.73 -10.45
N ILE A 98 6.67 -4.44 -11.50
CA ILE A 98 6.12 -5.80 -11.40
C ILE A 98 7.02 -6.78 -12.17
N LYS A 99 7.46 -7.84 -11.50
CA LYS A 99 8.09 -9.01 -12.14
C LYS A 99 7.05 -10.11 -12.39
N ASN A 100 7.28 -10.92 -13.41
CA ASN A 100 6.36 -11.98 -13.86
C ASN A 100 4.96 -11.41 -14.17
N ALA A 101 4.93 -10.24 -14.83
CA ALA A 101 3.71 -9.54 -15.14
C ALA A 101 2.86 -10.33 -16.15
N GLU A 102 1.62 -10.62 -15.80
CA GLU A 102 0.68 -11.39 -16.62
C GLU A 102 -0.69 -10.72 -16.63
N MET A 103 -1.31 -10.60 -17.80
CA MET A 103 -2.69 -10.11 -17.89
C MET A 103 -3.66 -11.24 -17.52
N LYS A 104 -4.53 -11.00 -16.54
CA LYS A 104 -5.54 -11.96 -16.08
C LYS A 104 -6.92 -11.32 -15.97
N TYR A 105 -7.75 -11.86 -15.10
CA TYR A 105 -9.07 -11.38 -14.76
C TYR A 105 -9.18 -11.18 -13.25
N GLN A 106 -10.11 -10.33 -12.82
CA GLN A 106 -10.34 -10.03 -11.42
C GLN A 106 -11.03 -11.24 -10.76
N LEU A 107 -10.25 -12.00 -10.00
CA LEU A 107 -10.66 -13.29 -9.41
C LEU A 107 -11.88 -13.20 -8.48
N ILE A 108 -11.98 -12.17 -7.66
CA ILE A 108 -13.08 -11.98 -6.70
C ILE A 108 -14.38 -11.66 -7.45
N MET A 109 -14.34 -10.74 -8.40
CA MET A 109 -15.44 -10.34 -9.26
C MET A 109 -15.91 -11.52 -10.12
N HIS A 110 -14.98 -12.26 -10.72
CA HIS A 110 -15.31 -13.44 -11.52
C HIS A 110 -16.11 -14.47 -10.70
N ARG A 111 -15.65 -14.80 -9.49
CA ARG A 111 -16.37 -15.70 -8.57
C ARG A 111 -17.78 -15.21 -8.22
N LEU A 112 -17.98 -13.90 -8.12
CA LEU A 112 -19.25 -13.30 -7.69
C LEU A 112 -20.25 -13.09 -8.84
N LEU A 113 -19.77 -12.81 -10.05
CA LEU A 113 -20.60 -12.28 -11.15
C LEU A 113 -20.61 -13.16 -12.38
N GLU A 114 -19.56 -13.96 -12.53
CA GLU A 114 -19.34 -14.86 -13.66
C GLU A 114 -19.08 -16.30 -13.20
N PRO A 115 -19.82 -16.83 -12.20
CA PRO A 115 -19.56 -18.18 -11.72
C PRO A 115 -19.76 -19.19 -12.85
N ASN A 116 -18.85 -20.16 -12.94
CA ASN A 116 -18.92 -21.29 -13.88
C ASN A 116 -18.89 -20.92 -15.38
N LYS A 117 -18.36 -19.75 -15.75
CA LYS A 117 -18.10 -19.40 -17.15
C LYS A 117 -16.73 -18.75 -17.30
N ASP A 118 -16.24 -18.69 -18.54
CA ASP A 118 -15.03 -17.95 -18.84
C ASP A 118 -15.20 -16.44 -18.53
N PRO A 119 -14.14 -15.77 -18.06
CA PRO A 119 -14.16 -14.33 -17.81
C PRO A 119 -14.58 -13.54 -19.06
N ASP A 120 -15.65 -12.76 -18.95
CA ASP A 120 -16.11 -11.88 -20.02
C ASP A 120 -16.07 -10.42 -19.55
N ILE A 121 -16.68 -10.08 -18.42
CA ILE A 121 -16.69 -8.71 -17.87
C ILE A 121 -15.58 -8.46 -16.82
N SER A 122 -14.99 -9.52 -16.27
CA SER A 122 -13.96 -9.44 -15.21
C SER A 122 -12.51 -9.39 -15.71
N ARG A 123 -12.26 -9.51 -17.02
CA ARG A 123 -10.91 -9.49 -17.63
C ARG A 123 -10.19 -8.15 -17.43
N GLY A 124 -8.86 -8.15 -17.42
CA GLY A 124 -8.05 -6.92 -17.49
C GLY A 124 -7.23 -6.61 -16.23
N THR A 125 -7.07 -7.55 -15.31
CA THR A 125 -6.08 -7.40 -14.23
C THR A 125 -4.67 -7.52 -14.77
N LEU A 126 -3.72 -6.81 -14.15
CA LEU A 126 -2.29 -7.07 -14.33
C LEU A 126 -1.78 -7.68 -13.03
N GLU A 127 -1.43 -8.95 -13.08
CA GLU A 127 -0.93 -9.69 -11.91
C GLU A 127 0.58 -9.86 -11.99
N GLY A 128 1.20 -9.98 -10.82
CA GLY A 128 2.63 -10.23 -10.70
C GLY A 128 3.15 -9.77 -9.34
N THR A 129 4.43 -10.03 -9.11
CA THR A 129 5.07 -9.69 -7.83
C THR A 129 5.74 -8.33 -7.92
N ILE A 130 5.52 -7.47 -6.94
CA ILE A 130 6.20 -6.18 -6.83
C ILE A 130 7.71 -6.42 -6.62
N ILE A 131 8.54 -5.68 -7.34
CA ILE A 131 10.00 -5.88 -7.26
C ILE A 131 10.54 -5.47 -5.88
N PRO A 132 11.57 -6.18 -5.37
CA PRO A 132 12.21 -5.81 -4.11
C PRO A 132 12.88 -4.43 -4.18
N GLY A 133 12.92 -3.72 -3.06
CA GLY A 133 13.60 -2.43 -2.97
C GLY A 133 13.05 -1.50 -1.89
N ASP A 134 13.75 -0.38 -1.71
CA ASP A 134 13.38 0.66 -0.75
C ASP A 134 12.06 1.34 -1.11
N ILE A 135 11.21 1.54 -0.11
CA ILE A 135 9.93 2.23 -0.29
C ILE A 135 9.66 3.28 0.79
N THR A 136 8.78 4.23 0.45
CA THR A 136 8.13 5.11 1.41
C THR A 136 6.62 4.96 1.25
N LEU A 137 5.93 4.57 2.33
CA LEU A 137 4.50 4.68 2.48
C LEU A 137 4.15 6.15 2.73
N PHE A 138 3.18 6.66 1.97
CA PHE A 138 2.68 8.02 2.12
C PHE A 138 1.19 8.10 1.85
N ARG A 139 0.50 8.85 2.70
CA ARG A 139 -0.91 9.15 2.49
C ARG A 139 -1.20 10.57 2.93
N LEU A 140 -1.75 11.37 2.03
CA LEU A 140 -2.53 12.56 2.37
C LEU A 140 -3.99 12.15 2.51
N GLN A 141 -4.70 12.70 3.50
CA GLN A 141 -6.11 12.39 3.72
C GLN A 141 -6.85 13.58 4.34
N GLY A 142 -8.03 13.88 3.80
CA GLY A 142 -8.99 14.77 4.43
C GLY A 142 -9.88 14.07 5.44
N THR A 143 -10.33 14.82 6.45
CA THR A 143 -11.19 14.33 7.53
C THR A 143 -12.61 14.84 7.36
N ALA A 144 -13.55 14.30 8.15
CA ALA A 144 -14.92 14.80 8.19
C ALA A 144 -15.00 16.24 8.74
N ASP A 145 -14.00 16.65 9.53
CA ASP A 145 -13.89 17.98 10.14
C ASP A 145 -13.10 18.97 9.26
N TYR A 146 -12.96 18.66 7.96
CA TYR A 146 -12.28 19.50 6.97
C TYR A 146 -10.78 19.75 7.24
N GLU A 147 -10.14 18.88 8.01
CA GLU A 147 -8.69 18.93 8.24
C GLU A 147 -7.95 18.04 7.24
N LEU A 148 -6.75 18.46 6.85
CA LEU A 148 -5.80 17.62 6.13
C LEU A 148 -4.79 17.03 7.11
N ARG A 149 -4.55 15.74 6.98
CA ARG A 149 -3.51 15.02 7.72
C ARG A 149 -2.76 14.09 6.79
N SER A 150 -1.55 13.73 7.19
CA SER A 150 -0.75 12.77 6.45
C SER A 150 -0.01 11.79 7.35
N TYR A 151 0.46 10.71 6.76
CA TYR A 151 1.48 9.88 7.39
C TYR A 151 2.58 9.52 6.41
N ILE A 152 3.77 9.26 6.96
CA ILE A 152 4.96 8.85 6.24
C ILE A 152 5.61 7.69 7.00
N ALA A 153 5.90 6.58 6.34
CA ALA A 153 6.70 5.50 6.92
C ALA A 153 7.66 4.94 5.88
N GLN A 154 8.88 4.59 6.28
CA GLN A 154 9.88 4.01 5.40
C GLN A 154 10.11 2.54 5.69
N GLY A 155 10.41 1.78 4.64
CA GLY A 155 10.58 0.34 4.70
C GLY A 155 11.11 -0.20 3.37
N GLU A 156 10.86 -1.48 3.11
CA GLU A 156 11.29 -2.15 1.89
C GLU A 156 10.27 -3.20 1.42
N VAL A 157 10.29 -3.51 0.13
CA VAL A 157 9.67 -4.72 -0.42
C VAL A 157 10.69 -5.85 -0.34
N LEU A 158 10.30 -6.97 0.27
CA LEU A 158 11.14 -8.16 0.42
C LEU A 158 10.99 -9.08 -0.79
N ASP A 159 12.07 -9.79 -1.14
CA ASP A 159 12.05 -10.78 -2.23
C ASP A 159 11.42 -12.12 -1.83
N ILE A 160 10.16 -12.07 -1.43
CA ILE A 160 9.37 -13.22 -0.97
C ILE A 160 8.16 -13.36 -1.90
N ASN A 161 7.88 -14.59 -2.34
CA ASN A 161 6.69 -14.87 -3.15
C ASN A 161 5.43 -14.78 -2.26
N PRO A 162 4.49 -13.85 -2.53
CA PRO A 162 3.28 -13.70 -1.71
C PRO A 162 2.29 -14.87 -1.80
N LYS A 163 2.49 -15.81 -2.73
CA LYS A 163 1.61 -16.99 -2.96
C LYS A 163 0.13 -16.60 -3.11
N SER A 164 -0.13 -15.46 -3.75
CA SER A 164 -1.47 -14.89 -3.96
C SER A 164 -1.54 -14.18 -5.32
N PHE A 165 -2.68 -13.57 -5.65
CA PHE A 165 -2.99 -12.96 -6.94
C PHE A 165 -2.88 -11.42 -6.90
N GLY A 166 -3.07 -10.77 -8.06
CA GLY A 166 -3.00 -9.31 -8.20
C GLY A 166 -1.59 -8.75 -8.36
N GLY A 167 -1.47 -7.42 -8.27
CA GLY A 167 -0.18 -6.73 -8.14
C GLY A 167 0.19 -6.68 -6.65
N ILE A 168 1.08 -7.58 -6.22
CA ILE A 168 1.26 -7.90 -4.80
C ILE A 168 2.73 -8.02 -4.40
N GLY A 169 3.06 -7.64 -3.18
CA GLY A 169 4.41 -7.80 -2.61
C GLY A 169 4.38 -7.96 -1.09
N ILE A 170 5.47 -8.50 -0.53
CA ILE A 170 5.67 -8.53 0.93
C ILE A 170 6.43 -7.27 1.34
N PHE A 171 5.78 -6.40 2.09
CA PHE A 171 6.36 -5.16 2.58
C PHE A 171 6.79 -5.33 4.03
N ALA A 172 7.90 -4.69 4.39
CA ALA A 172 8.42 -4.66 5.74
C ALA A 172 8.65 -3.22 6.20
N VAL A 173 8.02 -2.83 7.30
CA VAL A 173 8.16 -1.51 7.93
C VAL A 173 8.38 -1.73 9.42
N LYS A 174 9.42 -1.14 10.00
CA LYS A 174 9.69 -1.30 11.44
C LYS A 174 8.54 -0.76 12.27
N GLU A 175 8.13 -1.55 13.26
CA GLU A 175 7.07 -1.22 14.21
C GLU A 175 5.71 -1.03 13.51
N MET A 176 5.49 -1.72 12.37
CA MET A 176 4.29 -1.57 11.53
C MET A 176 3.01 -1.85 12.33
N ALA A 177 2.96 -2.88 13.16
CA ALA A 177 1.76 -3.17 13.96
C ALA A 177 1.38 -2.02 14.92
N ARG A 178 2.36 -1.39 15.57
CA ARG A 178 2.12 -0.23 16.43
C ARG A 178 1.67 0.96 15.59
N PHE A 179 2.36 1.24 14.49
CA PHE A 179 1.98 2.30 13.55
C PHE A 179 0.56 2.12 13.00
N TYR A 180 0.22 0.91 12.55
CA TYR A 180 -1.11 0.56 12.06
C TYR A 180 -2.19 0.80 13.12
N ARG A 181 -1.95 0.36 14.36
CA ARG A 181 -2.89 0.54 15.47
C ARG A 181 -3.08 2.01 15.86
N HIS A 182 -1.97 2.72 16.08
CA HIS A 182 -1.97 4.03 16.74
C HIS A 182 -2.07 5.20 15.76
N ILE A 183 -1.77 4.99 14.48
CA ILE A 183 -1.94 6.00 13.43
C ILE A 183 -3.07 5.61 12.51
N LEU A 184 -2.99 4.48 11.81
CA LEU A 184 -3.96 4.18 10.74
C LEU A 184 -5.38 4.00 11.28
N ILE A 185 -5.56 3.11 12.27
CA ILE A 185 -6.87 2.91 12.90
C ILE A 185 -7.28 4.12 13.74
N ALA A 186 -6.42 4.57 14.67
CA ALA A 186 -6.81 5.60 15.63
C ALA A 186 -7.11 6.95 14.97
N LYS A 187 -6.40 7.31 13.89
CA LYS A 187 -6.67 8.53 13.10
C LYS A 187 -7.61 8.31 11.92
N ARG A 188 -8.19 7.10 11.78
CA ARG A 188 -9.19 6.73 10.77
C ARG A 188 -8.72 6.93 9.33
N PHE A 189 -7.47 6.59 9.04
CA PHE A 189 -6.99 6.54 7.66
C PHE A 189 -7.68 5.39 6.90
N PRO A 190 -7.95 5.55 5.60
CA PRO A 190 -8.42 4.45 4.76
C PRO A 190 -7.33 3.39 4.61
N HIS A 191 -7.72 2.22 4.10
CA HIS A 191 -6.82 1.08 3.92
C HIS A 191 -5.83 1.25 2.75
N HIS A 192 -6.03 2.24 1.88
CA HIS A 192 -5.11 2.59 0.80
C HIS A 192 -3.92 3.42 1.28
N THR A 193 -2.73 3.10 0.77
CA THR A 193 -1.52 3.90 0.92
C THR A 193 -0.84 4.13 -0.42
N GLY A 194 -0.26 5.33 -0.60
CA GLY A 194 0.63 5.61 -1.71
C GLY A 194 2.01 5.04 -1.44
N ILE A 195 2.62 4.43 -2.45
CA ILE A 195 3.96 3.84 -2.38
C ILE A 195 4.87 4.59 -3.32
N ALA A 196 5.92 5.18 -2.74
CA ALA A 196 7.09 5.63 -3.47
C ALA A 196 8.12 4.51 -3.49
N PHE A 197 8.67 4.16 -4.66
CA PHE A 197 9.74 3.18 -4.81
C PHE A 197 11.13 3.78 -4.54
N LYS A 198 11.24 4.50 -3.41
CA LYS A 198 12.45 5.13 -2.90
C LYS A 198 12.22 5.60 -1.47
N HIS A 199 13.29 5.69 -0.68
CA HIS A 199 13.32 6.40 0.60
C HIS A 199 13.30 7.93 0.41
N ILE A 200 12.14 8.55 0.62
CA ILE A 200 11.91 9.99 0.41
C ILE A 200 11.20 10.67 1.58
N GLY A 201 11.17 10.05 2.77
CA GLY A 201 10.40 10.53 3.91
C GLY A 201 10.73 11.99 4.29
N LYS A 202 12.02 12.37 4.24
CA LYS A 202 12.46 13.75 4.45
C LYS A 202 11.80 14.75 3.48
N VAL A 203 11.74 14.42 2.20
CA VAL A 203 11.18 15.30 1.17
C VAL A 203 9.68 15.45 1.37
N LEU A 204 8.97 14.34 1.59
CA LEU A 204 7.53 14.37 1.83
C LEU A 204 7.17 15.14 3.10
N PHE A 205 7.94 14.95 4.17
CA PHE A 205 7.72 15.64 5.45
C PHE A 205 7.82 17.16 5.30
N GLU A 206 8.90 17.66 4.68
CA GLU A 206 9.04 19.11 4.45
C GLU A 206 8.02 19.63 3.43
N THR A 207 7.66 18.84 2.41
CA THR A 207 6.60 19.21 1.45
C THR A 207 5.26 19.41 2.15
N MET A 208 4.86 18.51 3.06
CA MET A 208 3.61 18.65 3.80
C MET A 208 3.60 19.91 4.68
N LYS A 209 4.72 20.20 5.35
CA LYS A 209 4.88 21.44 6.13
C LYS A 209 4.78 22.69 5.26
N MET A 210 5.41 22.69 4.08
CA MET A 210 5.33 23.81 3.13
C MET A 210 3.89 24.06 2.65
N LEU A 211 3.08 22.99 2.57
CA LEU A 211 1.65 23.06 2.22
C LEU A 211 0.74 23.40 3.42
N GLY A 212 1.30 23.69 4.59
CA GLY A 212 0.55 24.02 5.81
C GLY A 212 -0.08 22.82 6.51
N ILE A 213 0.31 21.58 6.15
CA ILE A 213 -0.20 20.35 6.74
C ILE A 213 0.72 19.96 7.90
N ASN A 214 0.29 20.25 9.12
CA ASN A 214 1.10 20.03 10.32
C ASN A 214 0.85 18.67 10.99
N ASP A 215 -0.32 18.05 10.78
CA ASP A 215 -0.58 16.69 11.27
C ASP A 215 0.11 15.67 10.33
N ILE A 216 1.38 15.39 10.60
CA ILE A 216 2.21 14.43 9.86
C ILE A 216 2.64 13.33 10.82
N ALA A 217 2.01 12.16 10.72
CA ALA A 217 2.37 10.99 11.51
C ALA A 217 3.53 10.20 10.88
N PHE A 218 4.25 9.45 11.70
CA PHE A 218 5.30 8.53 11.25
C PHE A 218 5.33 7.26 12.09
N ASN A 219 6.00 6.22 11.60
CA ASN A 219 6.21 4.99 12.37
C ASN A 219 7.25 5.25 13.49
N GLN A 220 6.75 5.51 14.69
CA GLN A 220 7.59 5.80 15.86
C GLN A 220 8.44 4.58 16.25
N PRO A 221 9.72 4.78 16.62
CA PRO A 221 10.58 3.70 17.09
C PRO A 221 10.07 3.09 18.41
N SER A 222 10.59 1.94 18.81
CA SER A 222 10.14 1.20 20.00
C SER A 222 10.30 1.96 21.33
N ASN A 223 11.21 2.93 21.38
CA ASN A 223 11.50 3.77 22.56
C ASN A 223 10.65 5.05 22.61
N LEU A 224 9.79 5.30 21.64
CA LEU A 224 8.90 6.46 21.59
C LEU A 224 7.45 5.95 21.52
N LEU A 225 6.67 6.26 22.55
CA LEU A 225 5.27 5.85 22.66
C LEU A 225 4.34 6.78 21.88
N TYR A 226 3.32 6.22 21.24
CA TYR A 226 2.21 7.01 20.74
C TYR A 226 1.35 7.54 21.91
N ILE A 227 0.63 8.65 21.68
CA ILE A 227 -0.19 9.31 22.71
C ILE A 227 -1.21 8.40 23.40
N ASN A 228 -1.71 7.39 22.68
CA ASN A 228 -2.69 6.42 23.15
C ASN A 228 -2.11 5.00 23.28
N GLU A 229 -0.79 4.86 23.27
CA GLU A 229 -0.14 3.58 23.48
C GLU A 229 -0.06 3.24 24.97
N ASN A 230 -0.39 1.99 25.32
CA ASN A 230 -0.35 1.54 26.70
C ASN A 230 1.11 1.37 27.15
N PRO A 231 1.64 2.20 28.07
CA PRO A 231 3.03 2.12 28.50
C PRO A 231 3.35 0.82 29.27
N PHE A 232 2.34 0.10 29.75
CA PHE A 232 2.49 -1.14 30.50
C PHE A 232 2.42 -2.40 29.62
N ALA A 233 2.08 -2.27 28.34
CA ALA A 233 2.01 -3.40 27.42
C ALA A 233 3.38 -4.01 27.07
N GLN A 234 4.49 -3.35 27.44
CA GLN A 234 5.87 -3.84 27.23
C GLN A 234 6.50 -4.53 28.46
N ILE A 235 5.72 -4.98 29.44
CA ILE A 235 6.21 -5.69 30.65
C ILE A 235 5.97 -7.20 30.43
N LEU A 236 6.93 -8.06 30.06
CA LEU A 236 8.02 -8.64 30.85
C LEU A 236 9.03 -9.40 29.95
N LYS A 237 10.27 -8.91 29.85
CA LYS A 237 11.45 -9.79 29.86
C LYS A 237 12.31 -9.37 31.06
N LEU A 238 11.77 -9.53 32.27
CA LEU A 238 12.64 -9.68 33.43
C LEU A 238 13.43 -10.97 33.18
N LYS A 239 14.66 -10.83 32.70
CA LYS A 239 15.69 -11.83 32.96
C LYS A 239 15.81 -11.87 34.48
N ILE A 240 15.18 -12.88 35.09
CA ILE A 240 15.51 -13.27 36.44
C ILE A 240 17.00 -13.65 36.39
N LEU A 241 17.80 -12.89 37.13
CA LEU A 241 19.22 -13.16 37.38
C LEU A 241 19.36 -14.49 38.15
#